data_AF-A0A354GZ92-F1
#
_entry.id   AF-A0A354GZ92-F1
#
_cell.length_a   1.000
_cell.length_b   1.000
_cell.length_c   1.000
_cell.angle_alpha   90.00
_cell.angle_beta   90.00
_cell.angle_gamma   90.00
#
_symmetry.space_group_name_H-M   'P 1'
#
loop_
_entity.id
_entity.type
_entity.pdbx_description
1 polymer ?
#
loop_
_entity_poly.entity_id
_entity_poly.type
_entity_poly.pdbx_seq_one_letter_code
_entity_poly.pdbx_strand_id
1 'polypeptide(L)' 'MATITAVYENGMFRPTGPVDLPEGATVHVVAAPVRTEQDEARRRVFEILSQSYDTGDPEAAARHDEHQP' A
#
# COMPACT_ATOMS: atom_id res chain seq x y z
N MET A 1 23.74 -9.35 -2.08
CA MET A 1 22.88 -9.89 -1.01
C MET A 1 21.66 -10.50 -1.66
N ALA A 2 21.40 -11.79 -1.45
CA ALA A 2 20.19 -12.44 -1.95
C ALA A 2 19.05 -12.23 -0.95
N THR A 3 17.91 -11.72 -1.43
CA THR A 3 16.71 -11.57 -0.60
C THR A 3 15.90 -12.84 -0.72
N ILE A 4 15.61 -13.49 0.40
CA ILE A 4 14.79 -14.71 0.45
C ILE A 4 13.36 -14.28 0.79
N THR A 5 12.42 -14.59 -0.09
CA THR A 5 11.00 -14.34 0.14
C THR A 5 10.37 -15.54 0.85
N ALA A 6 9.73 -15.30 1.99
CA ALA A 6 9.07 -16.33 2.78
C ALA A 6 7.69 -15.89 3.26
N VAL A 7 6.79 -16.85 3.44
CA VAL A 7 5.47 -16.66 4.06
C VAL A 7 5.57 -17.04 5.53
N TYR A 8 5.04 -16.21 6.42
CA TYR A 8 4.96 -16.52 7.84
C TYR A 8 3.66 -17.26 8.16
N GLU A 9 3.76 -18.52 8.56
CA GLU A 9 2.62 -19.37 8.89
C GLU A 9 2.89 -20.18 10.17
N ASN A 10 1.98 -20.09 11.14
CA ASN A 10 2.04 -20.87 12.39
C ASN A 10 3.39 -20.75 13.15
N GLY A 11 4.00 -19.57 13.15
CA GLY A 11 5.29 -19.35 13.84
C GLY A 11 6.53 -19.71 13.02
N MET A 12 6.37 -20.10 11.74
CA MET A 12 7.48 -20.53 10.89
C MET A 12 7.52 -19.71 9.59
N PHE A 13 8.72 -19.27 9.19
CA PHE A 13 8.96 -18.67 7.88
C PHE A 13 9.18 -19.77 6.84
N ARG A 14 8.26 -19.89 5.88
CA ARG A 14 8.31 -20.85 4.78
C ARG A 14 8.83 -20.17 3.51
N PRO A 15 10.05 -20.47 3.04
CA PRO A 15 10.55 -19.91 1.80
C PRO A 15 9.64 -20.25 0.62
N THR A 16 9.44 -19.29 -0.27
CA THR A 16 8.66 -19.47 -1.51
C THR A 16 9.50 -20.05 -2.65
N GLY A 17 10.82 -20.17 -2.46
CA GLY A 17 11.77 -20.75 -3.41
C GLY A 17 13.00 -21.34 -2.71
N PRO A 18 13.94 -21.92 -3.48
CA PRO A 18 15.15 -22.53 -2.92
C PRO A 18 15.97 -21.54 -2.10
N VAL A 19 16.47 -22.01 -0.96
CA VAL A 19 17.33 -21.24 -0.06
C VAL A 19 18.65 -21.95 0.10
N ASP A 20 19.73 -21.27 -0.26
CA ASP A 20 21.09 -21.73 -0.04
C ASP A 20 21.67 -21.01 1.19
N LEU A 21 21.38 -21.55 2.37
CA LEU A 21 21.91 -21.06 3.64
C LEU A 21 22.45 -22.24 4.46
N PRO A 22 23.62 -22.10 5.10
CA PRO A 22 24.14 -23.13 5.97
C PRO A 22 23.25 -23.31 7.21
N GLU A 23 23.22 -24.53 7.74
CA GLU A 23 22.51 -24.83 8.98
C GLU A 23 23.05 -23.96 10.13
N GLY A 24 22.14 -23.39 10.94
CA GLY A 24 22.51 -22.47 12.02
C GLY A 24 22.88 -21.06 11.58
N ALA A 25 22.72 -20.69 10.31
CA ALA A 25 22.94 -19.32 9.85
C ALA A 25 22.04 -18.33 10.59
N THR A 26 22.64 -17.24 11.09
CA THR A 26 21.89 -16.11 11.63
C THR A 26 21.36 -15.26 10.49
N VAL A 27 20.06 -14.98 10.49
CA VAL A 27 19.40 -14.16 9.47
C VAL A 27 18.74 -12.94 10.10
N HIS A 28 18.74 -11.82 9.37
CA HIS A 28 17.99 -10.64 9.75
C HIS A 28 16.65 -10.63 9.02
N VAL A 29 15.55 -10.63 9.77
CA VAL A 29 14.20 -10.58 9.20
C VAL A 29 13.74 -9.13 9.14
N VAL A 30 13.33 -8.68 7.96
CA VAL A 30 12.73 -7.36 7.76
C VAL A 30 11.27 -7.54 7.40
N ALA A 31 10.37 -7.17 8.30
CA ALA A 31 8.94 -7.10 8.01
C ALA A 31 8.64 -5.75 7.35
N ALA A 32 8.51 -5.75 6.02
CA ALA A 32 7.97 -4.61 5.30
C ALA A 32 6.46 -4.81 5.11
N PRO A 33 5.62 -3.77 5.28
CA PRO A 33 4.22 -3.85 4.89
C PRO A 33 4.16 -4.12 3.38
N VAL A 34 3.65 -5.30 3.02
CA VAL A 34 3.39 -5.64 1.62
C VAL A 34 2.18 -4.81 1.21
N ARG A 35 2.37 -3.87 0.28
CA ARG A 35 1.26 -3.16 -0.33
C ARG A 35 0.42 -4.19 -1.09
N THR A 36 -0.84 -4.28 -0.71
CA THR A 36 -1.80 -5.14 -1.40
C THR A 36 -2.28 -4.45 -2.69
N GLU A 37 -2.85 -5.21 -3.62
CA GLU A 37 -3.53 -4.62 -4.78
C GLU A 37 -4.65 -3.66 -4.35
N GLN A 38 -5.31 -3.95 -3.23
CA GLN A 38 -6.31 -3.09 -2.63
C GLN A 38 -5.72 -1.75 -2.16
N ASP A 39 -4.51 -1.75 -1.60
CA ASP A 39 -3.81 -0.52 -1.22
C ASP A 39 -3.46 0.34 -2.44
N GLU A 40 -3.04 -0.29 -3.54
CA GLU A 40 -2.78 0.41 -4.80
C GLU A 40 -4.06 1.00 -5.40
N ALA A 41 -5.13 0.23 -5.46
CA ALA A 41 -6.43 0.70 -5.94
C ALA A 41 -6.93 1.90 -5.13
N ARG A 42 -6.83 1.81 -3.80
CA ARG A 42 -7.24 2.90 -2.89
C ARG A 42 -6.38 4.15 -3.10
N ARG A 43 -5.07 3.98 -3.30
CA ARG A 43 -4.16 5.11 -3.59
C ARG A 43 -4.55 5.82 -4.89
N ARG A 44 -4.88 5.09 -5.95
CA ARG A 44 -5.33 5.67 -7.23
C ARG A 44 -6.62 6.47 -7.09
N VAL A 45 -7.58 5.97 -6.30
CA VAL A 45 -8.81 6.71 -6.00
C VAL A 45 -8.51 8.02 -5.27
N PHE A 46 -7.68 7.97 -4.23
CA PHE A 46 -7.30 9.19 -3.50
C PHE A 46 -6.50 10.18 -4.35
N GLU A 47 -5.67 9.68 -5.27
CA GLU A 47 -4.96 10.52 -6.23
C GLU A 47 -5.95 11.29 -7.12
N ILE A 48 -6.97 10.62 -7.68
CA ILE A 48 -8.01 11.26 -8.47
C ILE A 48 -8.79 12.28 -7.63
N LEU A 49 -9.22 11.91 -6.42
CA LEU A 49 -9.98 12.80 -5.53
C LEU A 49 -9.15 14.00 -5.06
N SER A 50 -7.82 13.88 -5.03
CA SER A 50 -6.93 14.98 -4.65
C SER A 50 -6.69 16.00 -5.77
N GLN A 51 -7.12 15.71 -7.00
CA GLN A 51 -6.95 16.64 -8.11
C GLN A 51 -7.85 17.86 -7.90
N SER A 52 -7.23 19.04 -7.88
CA SER A 52 -7.96 20.30 -7.94
C SER A 52 -8.47 20.51 -9.36
N TYR A 53 -9.75 20.83 -9.51
CA TYR A 53 -10.33 21.25 -10.77
C TYR A 53 -10.66 22.73 -10.68
N ASP A 54 -10.15 23.53 -11.62
CA ASP A 54 -10.53 24.94 -11.72
C ASP A 54 -11.89 25.02 -12.41
N THR A 55 -12.91 25.35 -11.62
CA THR A 55 -14.29 25.52 -12.10
C THR A 55 -14.54 26.91 -12.69
N GLY A 56 -13.58 27.84 -12.56
CA GLY A 56 -13.75 29.25 -12.91
C GLY A 56 -14.68 30.03 -11.96
N ASP A 57 -15.23 29.37 -10.94
CA ASP A 57 -16.13 29.96 -9.95
C ASP A 57 -15.46 29.95 -8.55
N PRO A 58 -15.01 31.12 -8.05
CA PRO A 58 -14.35 31.23 -6.75
C PRO A 58 -15.32 31.03 -5.57
N GLU A 59 -16.64 31.08 -5.80
CA GLU A 59 -17.67 30.93 -4.77
C GLU A 59 -18.36 29.56 -4.83
N ALA A 60 -17.87 28.63 -5.66
CA ALA A 60 -18.47 27.31 -5.85
C ALA A 60 -18.72 26.55 -4.53
N ALA A 61 -17.82 26.69 -3.55
CA ALA A 61 -17.99 26.11 -2.22
C ALA A 61 -19.08 26.79 -1.37
N ALA A 62 -19.24 28.11 -1.49
CA ALA A 62 -20.24 28.88 -0.74
C ALA A 62 -21.67 28.65 -1.27
N ARG A 63 -21.81 28.34 -2.56
CA ARG A 63 -23.08 28.04 -3.22
C ARG A 63 -23.62 26.63 -2.92
N HIS A 64 -22.86 25.79 -2.20
CA HIS A 64 -23.22 24.41 -1.90
C HIS A 64 -24.59 24.28 -1.21
N ASP A 65 -24.94 25.23 -0.35
CA ASP A 65 -26.16 25.19 0.47
C ASP A 65 -27.37 25.87 -0.21
N GLU A 66 -27.18 26.56 -1.34
CA GLU A 66 -28.27 27.27 -2.06
C GLU A 66 -29.33 26.33 -2.67
N HIS A 67 -28.97 25.06 -2.88
CA HIS A 67 -29.82 24.04 -3.49
C HIS A 67 -30.12 22.86 -2.57
N GLN A 68 -29.73 22.92 -1.30
CA GLN A 68 -30.11 21.90 -0.31
C GLN A 68 -31.39 22.32 0.41
N PRO A 69 -32.41 21.44 0.51
CA PRO A 69 -33.63 21.70 1.26
C PRO A 69 -33.41 21.77 2.78
#